data_AF-A0A5Q4GN89-F1
#
_entry.id   AF-A0A5Q4GN89-F1
#
_cell.length_a   1.000
_cell.length_b   1.000
_cell.length_c   1.000
_cell.angle_alpha   90.00
_cell.angle_beta   90.00
_cell.angle_gamma   90.00
#
_symmetry.space_group_name_H-M   'P 1'
#
loop_
_entity.id
_entity.type
_entity.pdbx_description
1 polymer ?
#
loop_
_entity_poly.entity_id
_entity_poly.type
_entity_poly.pdbx_seq_one_letter_code
_entity_poly.pdbx_strand_id
1 'polypeptide(L)'
;FGIDLIVGALDGVLGLGTDVLVGALDAAGFGIELIVGALDSVLSLPLDAIAAALRLVGFEIGPITEALSVVLNASAEAIAAALEFAGFTIEAIAGALSSVLNLGGDVVAAALAAAGFTVEAITTVLDSVLGLGSDAIAAALKFAGFGIGAITGAMSSVLGLGADALAGALKFAGFTAEAIVGAFESVLGLGESAIEAALGAAGFAADVIASALCTVLFFLC
;
A
#
# COMPACT_ATOMS: atom_id res chain seq x y z
N PHE A 1 34.72 11.23 18.83
CA PHE A 1 33.59 12.03 19.31
C PHE A 1 32.32 11.28 18.95
N GLY A 2 31.34 11.21 19.86
CA GLY A 2 30.06 10.56 19.55
C GLY A 2 29.28 11.37 18.52
N ILE A 3 28.55 10.70 17.63
CA ILE A 3 27.77 11.34 16.57
C ILE A 3 26.74 12.33 17.15
N ASP A 4 26.14 12.01 18.30
CA ASP A 4 25.14 12.86 18.97
C ASP A 4 25.70 14.24 19.35
N LEU A 5 26.95 14.29 19.81
CA LEU A 5 27.62 15.53 20.17
C LEU A 5 27.95 16.37 18.92
N ILE A 6 28.25 15.70 17.80
CA ILE A 6 28.49 16.36 16.51
C ILE A 6 27.17 16.93 15.99
N VAL A 7 26.08 16.16 16.00
CA VAL A 7 24.76 16.61 15.56
C VAL A 7 24.26 17.79 16.38
N GLY A 8 24.30 17.70 17.71
CA GLY A 8 23.88 18.79 18.58
C GLY A 8 24.73 20.07 18.41
N ALA A 9 26.02 19.93 18.14
CA ALA A 9 26.89 21.07 17.85
C ALA A 9 26.62 21.68 16.47
N LEU A 10 26.42 20.86 15.44
CA LEU A 10 26.14 21.34 14.07
C LEU A 10 24.78 22.04 14.00
N ASP A 11 23.75 21.48 14.61
CA ASP A 11 22.42 22.10 14.66
C ASP A 11 22.44 23.38 15.52
N GLY A 12 22.90 23.29 16.77
CA GLY A 12 22.84 24.40 17.73
C GLY A 12 23.78 25.56 17.45
N VAL A 13 24.91 25.34 16.76
CA VAL A 13 25.91 26.40 16.49
C VAL A 13 25.80 26.94 15.07
N LEU A 14 25.49 26.10 14.09
CA LEU A 14 25.49 26.49 12.67
C LEU A 14 24.09 26.63 12.07
N GLY A 15 23.04 26.10 12.72
CA GLY A 15 21.66 26.20 12.25
C GLY A 15 21.48 25.64 10.84
N LEU A 16 22.21 24.56 10.51
CA LEU A 16 22.18 23.97 9.18
C LEU A 16 20.82 23.33 8.91
N GLY A 17 20.40 23.34 7.64
CA GLY A 17 19.29 22.49 7.20
C GLY A 17 19.58 21.02 7.46
N THR A 18 18.56 20.23 7.78
CA THR A 18 18.69 18.81 8.11
C THR A 18 19.37 18.01 7.01
N ASP A 19 19.12 18.35 5.75
CA ASP A 19 19.79 17.79 4.57
C ASP A 19 21.30 18.06 4.56
N VAL A 20 21.72 19.27 4.89
CA VAL A 20 23.15 19.64 4.98
C VAL A 20 23.82 18.89 6.12
N LEU A 21 23.13 18.73 7.25
CA LEU A 21 23.62 17.95 8.38
C LEU A 21 23.78 16.47 8.02
N VAL A 22 22.78 15.85 7.39
CA VAL A 22 22.85 14.46 6.93
C VAL A 22 23.98 14.28 5.91
N GLY A 23 24.11 15.18 4.95
CA GLY A 23 25.19 15.13 3.95
C GLY A 23 26.58 15.27 4.57
N ALA A 24 26.73 16.10 5.60
CA ALA A 24 27.99 16.24 6.33
C ALA A 24 28.35 14.97 7.11
N LEU A 25 27.36 14.30 7.73
CA LEU A 25 27.57 13.05 8.45
C LEU A 25 27.90 11.90 7.50
N ASP A 26 27.23 11.81 6.35
CA ASP A 26 27.52 10.83 5.31
C ASP A 26 28.94 11.03 4.74
N ALA A 27 29.31 12.28 4.42
CA ALA A 27 30.65 12.62 3.95
C ALA A 27 31.75 12.36 5.01
N ALA A 28 31.39 12.40 6.30
CA ALA A 28 32.28 12.03 7.40
C ALA A 28 32.38 10.50 7.61
N GLY A 29 31.62 9.71 6.86
CA GLY A 29 31.65 8.24 6.87
C GLY A 29 30.81 7.60 7.96
N PHE A 30 29.83 8.32 8.52
CA PHE A 30 28.87 7.71 9.46
C PHE A 30 27.85 6.86 8.70
N GLY A 31 27.57 5.65 9.21
CA GLY A 31 26.53 4.80 8.64
C GLY A 31 25.12 5.35 8.87
N ILE A 32 24.20 5.04 7.95
CA ILE A 32 22.81 5.52 7.97
C ILE A 32 22.09 5.25 9.30
N GLU A 33 22.34 4.11 9.94
CA GLU A 33 21.73 3.77 11.24
C GLU A 33 22.11 4.76 12.34
N LEU A 34 23.40 5.15 12.40
CA LEU A 34 23.88 6.13 13.36
C LEU A 34 23.32 7.52 13.06
N ILE A 35 23.24 7.87 11.77
CA ILE A 35 22.66 9.14 11.34
C ILE A 35 21.20 9.21 11.78
N VAL A 36 20.39 8.21 11.43
CA VAL A 36 18.97 8.14 11.78
C VAL A 36 18.76 8.19 13.29
N GLY A 37 19.53 7.42 14.05
CA GLY A 37 19.45 7.44 15.52
C GLY A 37 19.76 8.80 16.12
N ALA A 38 20.73 9.54 15.56
CA ALA A 38 21.07 10.88 16.02
C ALA A 38 19.99 11.91 15.63
N LEU A 39 19.42 11.82 14.43
CA LEU A 39 18.32 12.68 13.99
C LEU A 39 17.07 12.53 14.86
N ASP A 40 16.72 11.30 15.23
CA ASP A 40 15.60 11.02 16.12
C ASP A 40 15.90 11.46 17.57
N SER A 41 17.00 10.97 18.16
CA SER A 41 17.26 11.16 19.58
C SER A 41 17.75 12.56 19.97
N VAL A 42 18.47 13.25 19.09
CA VAL A 42 19.04 14.58 19.38
C VAL A 42 18.12 15.70 18.89
N LEU A 43 17.61 15.56 17.66
CA LEU A 43 16.81 16.60 17.02
C LEU A 43 15.30 16.35 17.13
N SER A 44 14.87 15.18 17.61
CA SER A 44 13.46 14.81 17.76
C SER A 44 12.67 14.98 16.46
N LEU A 45 13.32 14.67 15.33
CA LEU A 45 12.72 14.84 14.02
C LEU A 45 11.64 13.79 13.78
N PRO A 46 10.51 14.18 13.16
CA PRO A 46 9.51 13.22 12.75
C PRO A 46 10.03 12.36 11.58
N LEU A 47 9.45 11.15 11.44
CA LEU A 47 9.88 10.13 10.47
C LEU A 47 9.93 10.62 9.02
N ASP A 48 8.95 11.42 8.62
CA ASP A 48 8.83 12.03 7.30
C ASP A 48 9.99 13.00 6.99
N ALA A 49 10.37 13.83 7.97
CA ALA A 49 11.52 14.72 7.86
C ALA A 49 12.85 13.93 7.76
N ILE A 50 12.99 12.83 8.52
CA ILE A 50 14.17 11.96 8.44
C ILE A 50 14.27 11.32 7.05
N ALA A 51 13.18 10.72 6.55
CA ALA A 51 13.15 10.09 5.23
C ALA A 51 13.45 11.10 4.11
N ALA A 52 12.87 12.31 4.17
CA ALA A 52 13.09 13.36 3.19
C ALA A 52 14.55 13.84 3.16
N ALA A 53 15.16 14.04 4.34
CA ALA A 53 16.55 14.47 4.43
C ALA A 53 17.52 13.42 3.86
N LEU A 54 17.32 12.14 4.20
CA LEU A 54 18.13 11.04 3.67
C LEU A 54 18.02 10.94 2.15
N ARG A 55 16.80 11.01 1.61
CA ARG A 55 16.60 11.00 0.16
C ARG A 55 17.28 12.19 -0.52
N LEU A 56 17.19 13.40 0.04
CA LEU A 56 17.79 14.58 -0.58
C LEU A 56 19.32 14.48 -0.69
N VAL A 57 19.94 13.80 0.27
CA VAL A 57 21.37 13.49 0.27
C VAL A 57 21.73 12.37 -0.71
N GLY A 58 20.75 11.60 -1.18
CA GLY A 58 20.92 10.56 -2.19
C GLY A 58 20.96 9.14 -1.63
N PHE A 59 20.49 8.92 -0.40
CA PHE A 59 20.32 7.56 0.11
C PHE A 59 19.21 6.83 -0.67
N GLU A 60 19.49 5.58 -1.02
CA GLU A 60 18.54 4.69 -1.68
C GLU A 60 17.39 4.30 -0.74
N ILE A 61 16.23 3.98 -1.31
CA ILE A 61 15.02 3.69 -0.53
C ILE A 61 15.20 2.49 0.42
N GLY A 62 15.93 1.45 0.00
CA GLY A 62 16.13 0.23 0.79
C GLY A 62 16.81 0.50 2.15
N PRO A 63 18.02 1.11 2.16
CA PRO A 63 18.68 1.53 3.38
C PRO A 63 17.84 2.47 4.26
N ILE A 64 17.06 3.38 3.66
CA ILE A 64 16.16 4.26 4.42
C ILE A 64 15.08 3.42 5.10
N THR A 65 14.39 2.55 4.36
CA THR A 65 13.34 1.66 4.87
C THR A 65 13.85 0.79 6.02
N GLU A 66 15.03 0.19 5.86
CA GLU A 66 15.66 -0.64 6.88
C GLU A 66 15.98 0.17 8.14
N ALA A 67 16.59 1.36 8.00
CA ALA A 67 16.92 2.20 9.14
C ALA A 67 15.68 2.69 9.89
N LEU A 68 14.61 3.09 9.20
CA LEU A 68 13.36 3.48 9.85
C LEU A 68 12.71 2.30 10.59
N SER A 69 12.79 1.09 10.04
CA SER A 69 12.23 -0.10 10.69
C SER A 69 13.08 -0.58 11.88
N VAL A 70 14.40 -0.69 11.72
CA VAL A 70 15.30 -1.31 12.70
C VAL A 70 15.69 -0.33 13.81
N VAL A 71 16.00 0.92 13.46
CA VAL A 71 16.47 1.91 14.43
C VAL A 71 15.29 2.55 15.15
N LEU A 72 14.25 2.96 14.40
CA LEU A 72 13.11 3.69 14.96
C LEU A 72 11.92 2.80 15.31
N ASN A 73 11.97 1.49 15.00
CA ASN A 73 10.85 0.55 15.23
C ASN A 73 9.53 1.04 14.59
N ALA A 74 9.62 1.72 13.45
CA ALA A 74 8.47 2.27 12.76
C ALA A 74 7.63 1.17 12.10
N SER A 75 6.31 1.35 12.11
CA SER A 75 5.38 0.43 11.45
C SER A 75 5.45 0.58 9.92
N ALA A 76 4.97 -0.43 9.18
CA ALA A 76 4.95 -0.40 7.72
C ALA A 76 4.13 0.79 7.18
N GLU A 77 3.02 1.12 7.84
CA GLU A 77 2.16 2.27 7.52
C GLU A 77 2.92 3.59 7.70
N ALA A 78 3.61 3.76 8.83
CA ALA A 78 4.40 4.96 9.12
C ALA A 78 5.57 5.11 8.14
N ILE A 79 6.23 4.01 7.80
CA ILE A 79 7.31 3.98 6.80
C ILE A 79 6.76 4.35 5.42
N ALA A 80 5.64 3.76 4.98
CA ALA A 80 5.02 4.07 3.70
C ALA A 80 4.68 5.56 3.58
N ALA A 81 4.07 6.15 4.62
CA ALA A 81 3.74 7.57 4.66
C ALA A 81 4.98 8.46 4.66
N ALA A 82 6.03 8.11 5.42
CA ALA A 82 7.28 8.86 5.43
C ALA A 82 7.99 8.85 4.07
N LEU A 83 7.98 7.70 3.38
CA LEU A 83 8.58 7.56 2.05
C LEU A 83 7.75 8.28 0.96
N GLU A 84 6.43 8.25 1.06
CA GLU A 84 5.52 9.02 0.19
C GLU A 84 5.77 10.52 0.36
N PHE A 85 5.87 11.01 1.60
CA PHE A 85 6.19 12.40 1.91
C PHE A 85 7.57 12.79 1.37
N ALA A 86 8.56 11.91 1.50
CA ALA A 86 9.88 12.09 0.89
C ALA A 86 9.84 12.09 -0.65
N GLY A 87 8.71 11.72 -1.26
CA GLY A 87 8.45 11.77 -2.69
C GLY A 87 8.81 10.49 -3.44
N PHE A 88 8.95 9.34 -2.75
CA PHE A 88 9.22 8.06 -3.42
C PHE A 88 7.97 7.60 -4.18
N THR A 89 8.18 6.94 -5.33
CA THR A 89 7.05 6.42 -6.09
C THR A 89 6.44 5.23 -5.38
N ILE A 90 5.15 4.97 -5.64
CA ILE A 90 4.44 3.85 -5.03
C ILE A 90 5.09 2.50 -5.35
N GLU A 91 5.66 2.33 -6.55
CA GLU A 91 6.36 1.11 -6.96
C GLU A 91 7.60 0.88 -6.11
N ALA A 92 8.39 1.93 -5.88
CA ALA A 92 9.58 1.87 -5.04
C ALA A 92 9.19 1.54 -3.59
N ILE A 93 8.16 2.20 -3.06
CA ILE A 93 7.67 1.97 -1.70
C ILE A 93 7.16 0.53 -1.54
N ALA A 94 6.30 0.06 -2.44
CA ALA A 94 5.77 -1.31 -2.43
C ALA A 94 6.90 -2.34 -2.51
N GLY A 95 7.87 -2.12 -3.40
CA GLY A 95 9.05 -2.95 -3.55
C GLY A 95 9.90 -2.98 -2.28
N ALA A 96 10.14 -1.83 -1.64
CA ALA A 96 10.90 -1.75 -0.39
C ALA A 96 10.18 -2.46 0.77
N LEU A 97 8.88 -2.21 0.95
CA LEU A 97 8.08 -2.87 1.97
C LEU A 97 8.06 -4.40 1.79
N SER A 98 7.90 -4.87 0.54
CA SER A 98 7.87 -6.31 0.27
C SER A 98 9.25 -6.96 0.39
N SER A 99 10.31 -6.36 -0.15
CA SER A 99 11.63 -7.00 -0.24
C SER A 99 12.53 -6.75 0.98
N VAL A 100 12.52 -5.54 1.54
CA VAL A 100 13.37 -5.17 2.69
C VAL A 100 12.74 -5.63 3.99
N LEU A 101 11.42 -5.42 4.14
CA LEU A 101 10.69 -5.80 5.37
C LEU A 101 10.04 -7.19 5.27
N ASN A 102 10.17 -7.87 4.13
CA ASN A 102 9.61 -9.21 3.88
C ASN A 102 8.09 -9.29 4.16
N LEU A 103 7.35 -8.25 3.75
CA LEU A 103 5.91 -8.13 3.98
C LEU A 103 5.08 -8.77 2.85
N GLY A 104 3.97 -9.39 3.24
CA GLY A 104 2.95 -9.91 2.33
C GLY A 104 2.14 -8.80 1.65
N GLY A 105 1.53 -9.13 0.51
CA GLY A 105 0.78 -8.17 -0.31
C GLY A 105 -0.41 -7.51 0.40
N ASP A 106 -1.02 -8.22 1.35
CA ASP A 106 -2.07 -7.69 2.23
C ASP A 106 -1.56 -6.58 3.15
N VAL A 107 -0.42 -6.79 3.82
CA VAL A 107 0.21 -5.79 4.68
C VAL A 107 0.75 -4.62 3.85
N VAL A 108 1.34 -4.90 2.69
CA VAL A 108 1.78 -3.85 1.75
C VAL A 108 0.59 -2.99 1.29
N ALA A 109 -0.53 -3.62 0.90
CA ALA A 109 -1.73 -2.89 0.50
C ALA A 109 -2.27 -2.00 1.63
N ALA A 110 -2.30 -2.51 2.87
CA ALA A 110 -2.74 -1.75 4.03
C ALA A 110 -1.81 -0.55 4.33
N ALA A 111 -0.50 -0.75 4.26
CA ALA A 111 0.48 0.32 4.45
C ALA A 111 0.34 1.43 3.40
N LEU A 112 0.18 1.06 2.12
CA LEU A 112 -0.03 2.02 1.04
C LEU A 112 -1.39 2.74 1.16
N ALA A 113 -2.45 2.04 1.57
CA ALA A 113 -3.74 2.66 1.82
C ALA A 113 -3.66 3.68 2.98
N ALA A 114 -2.95 3.34 4.06
CA ALA A 114 -2.72 4.24 5.18
C ALA A 114 -1.87 5.46 4.79
N ALA A 115 -0.95 5.31 3.83
CA ALA A 115 -0.20 6.41 3.23
C ALA A 115 -1.03 7.26 2.23
N GLY A 116 -2.29 6.89 1.96
CA GLY A 116 -3.21 7.68 1.14
C GLY A 116 -3.22 7.35 -0.35
N PHE A 117 -2.57 6.26 -0.78
CA PHE A 117 -2.61 5.83 -2.18
C PHE A 117 -4.00 5.30 -2.58
N THR A 118 -4.39 5.51 -3.83
CA THR A 118 -5.69 5.06 -4.34
C THR A 118 -5.72 3.55 -4.56
N VAL A 119 -6.92 2.97 -4.59
CA VAL A 119 -7.13 1.54 -4.83
C VAL A 119 -6.57 1.11 -6.19
N GLU A 120 -6.63 1.95 -7.24
CA GLU A 120 -6.09 1.66 -8.57
C GLU A 120 -4.55 1.64 -8.58
N ALA A 121 -3.92 2.59 -7.90
CA ALA A 121 -2.47 2.64 -7.77
C ALA A 121 -1.97 1.41 -6.98
N ILE A 122 -2.65 1.07 -5.88
CA ILE A 122 -2.33 -0.12 -5.08
C ILE A 122 -2.54 -1.39 -5.91
N THR A 123 -3.65 -1.51 -6.63
CA THR A 123 -3.91 -2.65 -7.53
C THR A 123 -2.79 -2.82 -8.56
N THR A 124 -2.31 -1.72 -9.14
CA THR A 124 -1.24 -1.71 -10.13
C THR A 124 0.07 -2.25 -9.54
N VAL A 125 0.46 -1.82 -8.33
CA VAL A 125 1.71 -2.31 -7.73
C VAL A 125 1.60 -3.74 -7.21
N LEU A 126 0.43 -4.15 -6.71
CA LEU A 126 0.21 -5.54 -6.30
C LEU A 126 0.35 -6.50 -7.49
N ASP A 127 -0.13 -6.11 -8.66
CA ASP A 127 0.02 -6.88 -9.90
C ASP A 127 1.44 -6.80 -10.47
N SER A 128 1.92 -5.58 -10.78
CA SER A 128 3.14 -5.39 -11.57
C SER A 128 4.44 -5.49 -10.77
N VAL A 129 4.43 -5.10 -9.49
CA VAL A 129 5.65 -5.09 -8.63
C VAL A 129 5.71 -6.36 -7.80
N LEU A 130 4.58 -6.77 -7.19
CA LEU A 130 4.53 -7.96 -6.35
C LEU A 130 4.14 -9.24 -7.12
N GLY A 131 3.65 -9.13 -8.37
CA GLY A 131 3.32 -10.29 -9.19
C GLY A 131 2.13 -11.10 -8.68
N LEU A 132 1.20 -10.47 -7.96
CA LEU A 132 0.07 -11.17 -7.34
C LEU A 132 -1.02 -11.50 -8.35
N GLY A 133 -1.66 -12.66 -8.19
CA GLY A 133 -2.87 -13.00 -8.94
C GLY A 133 -4.11 -12.24 -8.45
N SER A 134 -5.14 -12.17 -9.29
CA SER A 134 -6.40 -11.44 -9.02
C SER A 134 -7.04 -11.77 -7.67
N ASP A 135 -7.02 -13.05 -7.27
CA ASP A 135 -7.58 -13.53 -6.01
C ASP A 135 -6.86 -12.94 -4.80
N ALA A 136 -5.52 -12.95 -4.84
CA ALA A 136 -4.67 -12.37 -3.80
C ALA A 136 -4.79 -10.85 -3.76
N ILE A 137 -4.91 -10.19 -4.92
CA ILE A 137 -5.15 -8.75 -5.02
C ILE A 137 -6.49 -8.38 -4.37
N ALA A 138 -7.58 -9.07 -4.71
CA ALA A 138 -8.89 -8.80 -4.12
C ALA A 138 -8.88 -8.96 -2.59
N ALA A 139 -8.22 -10.02 -2.09
CA ALA A 139 -8.05 -10.26 -0.66
C ALA A 139 -7.21 -9.17 0.02
N ALA A 140 -6.09 -8.77 -0.58
CA ALA A 140 -5.21 -7.72 -0.06
C ALA A 140 -5.91 -6.36 0.01
N LEU A 141 -6.65 -5.98 -1.04
CA LEU A 141 -7.40 -4.72 -1.05
C LEU A 141 -8.53 -4.72 -0.03
N LYS A 142 -9.23 -5.85 0.13
CA LYS A 142 -10.24 -5.99 1.19
C LYS A 142 -9.60 -5.89 2.58
N PHE A 143 -8.45 -6.52 2.79
CA PHE A 143 -7.70 -6.44 4.05
C PHE A 143 -7.27 -5.00 4.35
N ALA A 144 -6.85 -4.25 3.33
CA ALA A 144 -6.53 -2.83 3.42
C ALA A 144 -7.76 -1.93 3.68
N GLY A 145 -8.97 -2.49 3.74
CA GLY A 145 -10.20 -1.79 4.09
C GLY A 145 -10.96 -1.18 2.92
N PHE A 146 -10.59 -1.49 1.67
CA PHE A 146 -11.33 -1.00 0.51
C PHE A 146 -12.70 -1.68 0.38
N GLY A 147 -13.71 -0.89 0.02
CA GLY A 147 -15.06 -1.40 -0.27
C GLY A 147 -15.13 -2.13 -1.61
N ILE A 148 -16.08 -3.07 -1.73
CA ILE A 148 -16.22 -3.93 -2.92
C ILE A 148 -16.37 -3.16 -4.23
N GLY A 149 -17.03 -2.00 -4.22
CA GLY A 149 -17.19 -1.18 -5.43
C GLY A 149 -15.87 -0.63 -5.94
N ALA A 150 -15.02 -0.12 -5.02
CA ALA A 150 -13.68 0.38 -5.35
C ALA A 150 -12.79 -0.76 -5.87
N ILE A 151 -12.83 -1.91 -5.20
CA ILE A 151 -12.08 -3.11 -5.61
C ILE A 151 -12.53 -3.58 -6.99
N THR A 152 -13.83 -3.68 -7.23
CA THR A 152 -14.40 -4.12 -8.52
C THR A 152 -13.97 -3.17 -9.65
N GLY A 153 -14.08 -1.85 -9.42
CA GLY A 153 -13.69 -0.85 -10.40
C GLY A 153 -12.19 -0.88 -10.71
N ALA A 154 -11.36 -0.94 -9.67
CA ALA A 154 -9.91 -1.02 -9.82
C ALA A 154 -9.47 -2.29 -10.56
N MET A 155 -9.99 -3.45 -10.15
CA MET A 155 -9.62 -4.71 -10.79
C MET A 155 -10.15 -4.82 -12.23
N SER A 156 -11.34 -4.28 -12.53
CA SER A 156 -11.85 -4.24 -13.90
C SER A 156 -11.02 -3.30 -14.78
N SER A 157 -10.66 -2.12 -14.28
CA SER A 157 -9.94 -1.09 -15.06
C SER A 157 -8.44 -1.35 -15.20
N VAL A 158 -7.77 -1.73 -14.10
CA VAL A 158 -6.31 -1.93 -14.05
C VAL A 158 -5.93 -3.29 -14.62
N LEU A 159 -6.62 -4.36 -14.21
CA LEU A 159 -6.28 -5.73 -14.61
C LEU A 159 -7.06 -6.20 -15.84
N GLY A 160 -8.04 -5.42 -16.32
CA GLY A 160 -8.86 -5.77 -17.48
C GLY A 160 -9.71 -7.03 -17.29
N LEU A 161 -10.04 -7.38 -16.04
CA LEU A 161 -10.74 -8.62 -15.75
C LEU A 161 -12.19 -8.58 -16.23
N GLY A 162 -12.61 -9.68 -16.86
CA GLY A 162 -14.02 -9.93 -17.16
C GLY A 162 -14.84 -10.28 -15.91
N ALA A 163 -16.16 -10.21 -16.03
CA ALA A 163 -17.10 -10.43 -14.93
C ALA A 163 -16.88 -11.77 -14.21
N ASP A 164 -16.63 -12.86 -14.94
CA ASP A 164 -16.42 -14.20 -14.38
C ASP A 164 -15.19 -14.25 -13.46
N ALA A 165 -14.06 -13.70 -13.93
CA ALA A 165 -12.80 -13.66 -13.18
C ALA A 165 -12.91 -12.73 -11.97
N LEU A 166 -13.59 -11.58 -12.12
CA LEU A 166 -13.89 -10.67 -11.02
C LEU A 166 -14.75 -11.35 -9.95
N ALA A 167 -15.81 -12.05 -10.35
CA ALA A 167 -16.71 -12.72 -9.40
C ALA A 167 -15.96 -13.81 -8.62
N GLY A 168 -15.08 -14.56 -9.30
CA GLY A 168 -14.18 -15.54 -8.68
C GLY A 168 -13.27 -14.90 -7.62
N ALA A 169 -12.55 -13.84 -7.99
CA ALA A 169 -11.63 -13.15 -7.10
C ALA A 169 -12.33 -12.49 -5.90
N LEU A 170 -13.48 -11.85 -6.12
CA LEU A 170 -14.28 -11.24 -5.06
C LEU A 170 -14.86 -12.31 -4.11
N LYS A 171 -15.31 -13.45 -4.64
CA LYS A 171 -15.74 -14.58 -3.83
C LYS A 171 -14.57 -15.14 -3.02
N PHE A 172 -13.39 -15.28 -3.61
CA PHE A 172 -12.18 -15.73 -2.91
C PHE A 172 -11.82 -14.79 -1.76
N ALA A 173 -11.90 -13.47 -1.97
CA ALA A 173 -11.75 -12.46 -0.94
C ALA A 173 -12.87 -12.51 0.13
N GLY A 174 -13.91 -13.32 -0.06
CA GLY A 174 -15.00 -13.54 0.88
C GLY A 174 -16.10 -12.49 0.80
N PHE A 175 -16.35 -11.89 -0.36
CA PHE A 175 -17.57 -11.10 -0.58
C PHE A 175 -18.78 -12.01 -0.84
N THR A 176 -19.96 -11.57 -0.40
CA THR A 176 -21.20 -12.32 -0.61
C THR A 176 -21.72 -12.15 -2.04
N ALA A 177 -22.60 -13.03 -2.48
CA ALA A 177 -23.23 -12.94 -3.79
C ALA A 177 -23.98 -11.61 -3.96
N GLU A 178 -24.72 -11.17 -2.94
CA GLU A 178 -25.46 -9.90 -2.92
C GLU A 178 -24.53 -8.70 -3.12
N ALA A 179 -23.39 -8.69 -2.42
CA ALA A 179 -22.41 -7.61 -2.54
C ALA A 179 -21.84 -7.57 -3.97
N ILE A 180 -21.53 -8.74 -4.55
CA ILE A 180 -20.99 -8.85 -5.92
C ILE A 180 -22.04 -8.41 -6.95
N VAL A 181 -23.30 -8.83 -6.82
CA VAL A 181 -24.41 -8.38 -7.68
C VAL A 181 -24.51 -6.86 -7.66
N GLY A 182 -24.54 -6.26 -6.47
CA GLY A 182 -24.64 -4.80 -6.33
C GLY A 182 -23.43 -4.07 -6.93
N ALA A 183 -22.22 -4.60 -6.76
CA ALA A 183 -21.02 -4.02 -7.38
C ALA A 183 -21.06 -4.15 -8.91
N PHE A 184 -21.49 -5.29 -9.45
CA PHE A 184 -21.54 -5.52 -10.89
C PHE A 184 -22.61 -4.68 -11.58
N GLU A 185 -23.76 -4.50 -10.95
CA GLU A 185 -24.79 -3.59 -11.44
C GLU A 185 -24.30 -2.14 -11.37
N SER A 186 -23.87 -1.67 -10.19
CA SER A 186 -23.59 -0.25 -9.97
C SER A 186 -22.28 0.25 -10.57
N VAL A 187 -21.23 -0.58 -10.58
CA VAL A 187 -19.88 -0.19 -11.05
C VAL A 187 -19.67 -0.58 -12.50
N LEU A 188 -20.10 -1.78 -12.89
CA LEU A 188 -19.87 -2.31 -14.23
C LEU A 188 -21.08 -2.13 -15.17
N GLY A 189 -22.26 -1.76 -14.64
CA GLY A 189 -23.46 -1.59 -15.45
C GLY A 189 -23.97 -2.89 -16.07
N LEU A 190 -23.65 -4.04 -15.48
CA LEU A 190 -24.01 -5.34 -16.04
C LEU A 190 -25.50 -5.63 -15.83
N GLY A 191 -26.11 -6.25 -16.85
CA GLY A 191 -27.47 -6.78 -16.75
C GLY A 191 -27.52 -8.12 -16.02
N GLU A 192 -28.71 -8.46 -15.54
CA GLU A 192 -29.00 -9.68 -14.76
C GLU A 192 -28.35 -10.95 -15.33
N SER A 193 -28.56 -11.25 -16.61
CA SER A 193 -28.04 -12.49 -17.22
C SER A 193 -26.51 -12.56 -17.22
N ALA A 194 -25.82 -11.43 -17.32
CA ALA A 194 -24.36 -11.40 -17.27
C ALA A 194 -23.85 -11.59 -15.82
N ILE A 195 -24.57 -11.00 -14.86
CA ILE A 195 -24.28 -11.19 -13.43
C ILE A 195 -24.53 -12.64 -13.02
N GLU A 196 -25.66 -13.23 -13.40
CA GLU A 196 -26.00 -14.63 -13.14
C GLU A 196 -24.92 -15.58 -13.69
N ALA A 197 -24.49 -15.39 -14.94
CA ALA A 197 -23.45 -16.19 -15.56
C ALA A 197 -22.12 -16.08 -14.80
N ALA A 198 -21.70 -14.86 -14.42
CA ALA A 198 -20.46 -14.63 -13.72
C ALA A 198 -20.45 -15.25 -12.31
N LEU A 199 -21.54 -15.12 -11.56
CA LEU A 199 -21.66 -15.77 -10.25
C LEU A 199 -21.71 -17.30 -10.38
N GLY A 200 -22.35 -17.82 -11.42
CA GLY A 200 -22.35 -19.25 -11.74
C GLY A 200 -20.93 -19.76 -12.05
N ALA A 201 -20.16 -19.02 -12.85
CA ALA A 201 -18.76 -19.32 -13.15
C ALA A 201 -17.86 -19.26 -11.91
N ALA A 202 -18.12 -18.32 -10.99
CA ALA A 202 -17.47 -18.26 -9.69
C ALA A 202 -17.91 -19.40 -8.73
N GLY A 203 -18.90 -20.20 -9.12
CA GLY A 203 -19.38 -21.37 -8.38
C GLY A 203 -20.29 -21.03 -7.21
N PHE A 204 -21.07 -19.94 -7.28
CA PHE A 204 -22.19 -19.74 -6.35
C PHE A 204 -23.31 -20.75 -6.66
N ALA A 205 -24.04 -21.17 -5.63
CA ALA A 205 -25.18 -22.06 -5.81
C ALA A 205 -26.36 -21.29 -6.44
N ALA A 206 -27.16 -21.97 -7.27
CA ALA A 206 -28.23 -21.31 -8.04
C ALA A 206 -29.28 -20.62 -7.17
N ASP A 207 -29.61 -21.19 -6.01
CA ASP A 207 -30.50 -20.59 -5.01
C ASP A 207 -29.92 -19.33 -4.38
N VAL A 208 -28.61 -19.30 -4.12
CA VAL A 208 -27.88 -18.12 -3.64
C VAL A 208 -27.89 -17.01 -4.69
N ILE A 209 -27.65 -17.37 -5.96
CA ILE A 209 -27.66 -16.41 -7.07
C ILE A 209 -29.07 -15.79 -7.22
N ALA A 210 -30.11 -16.62 -7.28
CA ALA A 210 -31.50 -16.16 -7.40
C ALA A 210 -31.90 -15.25 -6.23
N SER A 211 -31.54 -15.63 -5.00
CA SER A 211 -31.77 -14.81 -3.81
C SER A 211 -31.08 -13.45 -3.90
N ALA A 212 -29.81 -13.43 -4.35
CA ALA A 212 -29.04 -12.20 -4.48
C ALA A 212 -29.60 -11.27 -5.56
N LEU A 213 -29.96 -11.79 -6.73
CA LEU A 213 -30.58 -11.02 -7.82
C LEU A 213 -31.94 -10.46 -7.39
N CYS A 214 -32.81 -11.25 -6.76
CA CYS A 214 -34.09 -10.76 -6.25
C CYS A 214 -33.91 -9.69 -5.17
N THR A 215 -32.94 -9.86 -4.26
CA THR A 215 -32.68 -8.90 -3.18
C THR A 215 -32.18 -7.55 -3.69
N VAL A 216 -31.25 -7.57 -4.65
CA VAL A 216 -30.54 -6.34 -5.07
C VAL A 216 -31.26 -5.68 -6.24
N LEU A 217 -31.71 -6.46 -7.23
CA LEU A 217 -32.29 -5.95 -8.47
C LEU A 217 -33.83 -5.91 -8.45
N PHE A 218 -34.46 -6.41 -7.38
CA PHE A 218 -35.92 -6.49 -7.24
C PHE A 218 -36.65 -7.24 -8.37
N PHE A 219 -35.97 -8.18 -9.03
CA PHE A 219 -36.59 -9.04 -10.06
C PHE A 219 -37.47 -10.14 -9.45
N LEU A 220 -38.32 -10.77 -10.28
CA LEU A 220 -39.28 -11.79 -9.87
C LEU A 220 -38.60 -12.95 -9.11
N CYS A 221 -38.69 -12.87 -7.78
CA CYS A 221 -38.95 -14.03 -6.92
C CYS A 221 -40.34 -14.63 -7.25
#